data_AF-A0AAN6X7G7-F1
#
_entry.id   AF-A0AAN6X7G7-F1
#
_cell.length_a   1.000
_cell.length_b   1.000
_cell.length_c   1.000
_cell.angle_alpha   90.00
_cell.angle_beta   90.00
_cell.angle_gamma   90.00
#
_symmetry.space_group_name_H-M   'P 1'
#
loop_
_entity.id
_entity.type
_entity.pdbx_description
1 polymer ?
#
loop_
_entity_poly.entity_id
_entity_poly.type
_entity_poly.pdbx_seq_one_letter_code
_entity_poly.pdbx_strand_id
1 'polypeptide(L)'
;MPTSRYSSPSLEYRVNAAYIAGIKLERVLLVFAACVVFEQEGDGAGITVHDLEAGQALDVINAADSTGPEQMDSSAQLDTRTCRLQSPPEAPGEYLVQTSGFLQGSVVYAVLAPAKINVSSDGSTKLSLTGRKGADLNVRGFPNFLSFGALTDLFDMEGQDLTNAKVSAIFKYAGNDGAGDPGTYLTDDPATTRTVELAAKIESKLGGGHTVVNADFLGETQKHGFGPDYSMPVRAPLEDALAHHNISTSIPSAINDTIKGYVTAVNWLFRTVAPEVTFAWQVNLWGGGTSTWIYSHDGSDGTSPATLAKGTADHLKLLAVYGGQWSPDFLAVDRYEADDFTLRGYVNSYCYGPFEWARFYDFCATLSLELQTPVAPWQIPASRIPSAKETVANLESEHWGSGGTYLFGDPAIGAKVDNIHLTILAIKPSTLVTHKDVRSLFTAAL
;
A
#
# COMPACT_ATOMS: atom_id res chain seq x y z
N MET A 1 5.70 43.28 -20.09
CA MET A 1 5.62 42.48 -21.33
C MET A 1 6.18 41.10 -21.05
N PRO A 2 5.49 40.02 -21.41
CA PRO A 2 4.10 39.74 -21.09
C PRO A 2 3.98 38.93 -19.79
N THR A 3 3.00 39.34 -18.99
CA THR A 3 2.40 38.60 -17.88
C THR A 3 1.54 37.47 -18.44
N SER A 4 1.92 36.20 -18.28
CA SER A 4 1.00 35.08 -18.49
C SER A 4 0.23 34.82 -17.20
N ARG A 5 -1.04 35.23 -17.21
CA ARG A 5 -2.03 34.78 -16.22
C ARG A 5 -2.25 33.29 -16.45
N TYR A 6 -1.94 32.45 -15.46
CA TYR A 6 -2.54 31.13 -15.37
C TYR A 6 -4.02 31.33 -15.00
N SER A 7 -4.88 31.45 -16.02
CA SER A 7 -6.29 31.18 -15.84
C SER A 7 -6.43 29.67 -15.65
N SER A 8 -6.68 29.24 -14.42
CA SER A 8 -7.11 27.87 -14.11
C SER A 8 -8.35 27.56 -14.94
N PRO A 9 -8.30 26.61 -15.89
CA PRO A 9 -9.51 25.98 -16.36
C PRO A 9 -9.96 25.03 -15.26
N SER A 10 -11.18 25.21 -14.76
CA SER A 10 -11.87 24.17 -14.01
C SER A 10 -12.03 22.95 -14.93
N LEU A 11 -11.05 22.03 -14.90
CA LEU A 11 -11.17 20.71 -15.49
C LEU A 11 -12.10 19.89 -14.58
N GLU A 12 -13.37 19.85 -14.93
CA GLU A 12 -14.24 18.74 -14.52
C GLU A 12 -13.69 17.47 -15.17
N TYR A 13 -12.95 16.67 -14.40
CA TYR A 13 -12.60 15.31 -14.79
C TYR A 13 -13.87 14.48 -14.80
N ARG A 14 -14.46 14.29 -15.98
CA ARG A 14 -15.44 13.22 -16.21
C ARG A 14 -14.66 11.91 -16.31
N VAL A 15 -14.60 11.19 -15.19
CA VAL A 15 -13.98 9.86 -15.09
C VAL A 15 -14.73 8.90 -16.01
N ASN A 16 -14.05 8.42 -17.06
CA ASN A 16 -14.56 7.33 -17.91
C ASN A 16 -14.38 6.00 -17.16
N ALA A 17 -15.52 5.39 -16.83
CA ALA A 17 -15.69 4.32 -15.84
C ALA A 17 -15.27 2.92 -16.31
N ALA A 18 -14.10 2.74 -16.94
CA ALA A 18 -13.79 1.45 -17.58
C ALA A 18 -12.49 0.74 -17.19
N TYR A 19 -11.59 1.29 -16.37
CA TYR A 19 -10.31 0.61 -16.12
C TYR A 19 -9.71 0.76 -14.71
N ILE A 20 -10.58 0.92 -13.72
CA ILE A 20 -10.23 0.65 -12.32
C ILE A 20 -11.18 -0.44 -11.88
N ALA A 21 -10.66 -1.54 -11.37
CA ALA A 21 -11.45 -2.51 -10.64
C ALA A 21 -12.25 -1.79 -9.55
N GLY A 22 -13.54 -1.59 -9.83
CA GLY A 22 -14.63 -1.35 -8.90
C GLY A 22 -14.40 -0.40 -7.72
N ILE A 23 -14.23 0.91 -7.95
CA ILE A 23 -14.65 1.91 -6.95
C ILE A 23 -15.41 3.03 -7.64
N LYS A 24 -16.75 2.94 -7.62
CA LYS A 24 -17.66 4.08 -7.82
C LYS A 24 -18.12 4.55 -6.44
N LEU A 25 -17.63 5.70 -6.02
CA LEU A 25 -18.14 6.45 -4.88
C LEU A 25 -19.40 7.22 -5.29
N GLU A 26 -20.56 6.56 -5.21
CA GLU A 26 -21.85 7.23 -5.09
C GLU A 26 -22.65 6.53 -3.99
N ARG A 27 -23.37 7.32 -3.18
CA ARG A 27 -24.27 6.83 -2.12
C ARG A 27 -25.29 5.86 -2.72
N VAL A 28 -25.00 4.57 -2.67
CA VAL A 28 -25.89 3.52 -3.15
C VAL A 28 -25.84 2.39 -2.15
N LEU A 29 -27.04 2.02 -1.69
CA LEU A 29 -27.34 0.77 -1.00
C LEU A 29 -26.99 -0.38 -1.98
N LEU A 30 -25.74 -0.81 -2.03
CA LEU A 30 -25.24 -1.75 -3.06
C LEU A 30 -25.08 -3.14 -2.46
N VAL A 31 -26.03 -3.98 -2.87
CA VAL A 31 -26.12 -5.42 -2.64
C VAL A 31 -25.15 -6.14 -3.59
N PHE A 32 -24.36 -7.03 -2.99
CA PHE A 32 -23.43 -8.07 -3.49
C PHE A 32 -23.30 -8.36 -4.99
N ALA A 33 -22.04 -8.48 -5.44
CA ALA A 33 -21.60 -9.47 -6.43
C ALA A 33 -20.09 -9.77 -6.24
N ALA A 34 -19.73 -10.96 -5.76
CA ALA A 34 -18.38 -11.50 -5.95
C ALA A 34 -18.30 -12.05 -7.38
N CYS A 35 -17.52 -11.42 -8.26
CA CYS A 35 -17.27 -11.98 -9.58
C CYS A 35 -16.33 -13.19 -9.43
N VAL A 36 -16.83 -14.38 -9.78
CA VAL A 36 -15.98 -15.54 -10.03
C VAL A 36 -15.90 -15.71 -11.54
N VAL A 37 -14.70 -15.51 -12.10
CA VAL A 37 -14.44 -15.68 -13.53
C VAL A 37 -13.77 -17.04 -13.73
N PHE A 38 -14.23 -17.78 -14.74
CA PHE A 38 -13.65 -19.07 -15.13
C PHE A 38 -13.00 -18.94 -16.51
N GLU A 39 -11.72 -19.27 -16.59
CA GLU A 39 -11.01 -19.45 -17.87
C GLU A 39 -10.62 -20.91 -18.04
N GLN A 40 -10.91 -21.47 -19.20
CA GLN A 40 -10.53 -22.83 -19.60
C GLN A 40 -9.13 -22.79 -20.23
N GLU A 41 -8.23 -23.70 -19.84
CA GLU A 41 -6.94 -23.86 -20.51
C GLU A 41 -7.17 -24.48 -21.91
N GLY A 42 -7.22 -23.63 -22.94
CA GLY A 42 -7.33 -24.01 -24.36
C GLY A 42 -8.64 -23.53 -25.02
N ASP A 43 -8.49 -22.83 -26.15
CA ASP A 43 -9.54 -22.25 -27.01
C ASP A 43 -10.44 -21.17 -26.36
N GLY A 44 -9.83 -20.07 -25.90
CA GLY A 44 -10.28 -18.68 -26.13
C GLY A 44 -11.70 -18.23 -25.75
N ALA A 45 -12.52 -19.04 -25.09
CA ALA A 45 -13.85 -18.68 -24.63
C ALA A 45 -13.85 -18.52 -23.10
N GLY A 46 -13.66 -17.29 -22.62
CA GLY A 46 -13.84 -16.95 -21.21
C GLY A 46 -15.32 -16.95 -20.84
N ILE A 47 -15.69 -17.57 -19.72
CA ILE A 47 -17.06 -17.55 -19.18
C ILE A 47 -17.08 -16.56 -18.01
N THR A 48 -17.87 -15.49 -18.15
CA THR A 48 -18.25 -14.61 -17.04
C THR A 48 -19.47 -15.21 -16.34
N VAL A 49 -19.31 -15.71 -15.10
CA VAL A 49 -20.46 -16.14 -14.29
C VAL A 49 -21.06 -14.90 -13.61
N HIS A 50 -22.28 -14.56 -14.00
CA HIS A 50 -23.08 -13.53 -13.35
C HIS A 50 -23.81 -14.09 -12.13
N ASP A 51 -23.76 -13.32 -11.05
CA ASP A 51 -24.68 -13.27 -9.91
C ASP A 51 -24.87 -14.53 -9.05
N LEU A 52 -24.30 -14.51 -7.84
CA LEU A 52 -24.88 -15.20 -6.69
C LEU A 52 -26.17 -14.46 -6.30
N GLU A 53 -27.30 -15.15 -6.22
CA GLU A 53 -28.56 -14.53 -5.77
C GLU A 53 -28.39 -13.85 -4.39
N ALA A 54 -28.81 -12.58 -4.30
CA ALA A 54 -28.63 -11.67 -3.17
C ALA A 54 -29.02 -12.22 -1.78
N GLY A 55 -29.84 -13.28 -1.71
CA GLY A 55 -30.24 -13.93 -0.46
C GLY A 55 -29.18 -14.83 0.17
N GLN A 56 -28.27 -15.42 -0.60
CA GLN A 56 -27.28 -16.38 -0.08
C GLN A 56 -26.03 -15.71 0.51
N ALA A 57 -25.71 -14.48 0.06
CA ALA A 57 -24.59 -13.69 0.58
C ALA A 57 -24.89 -13.07 1.96
N LEU A 58 -26.17 -12.81 2.28
CA LEU A 58 -26.59 -12.26 3.57
C LEU A 58 -26.43 -13.27 4.72
N ASP A 59 -26.55 -14.57 4.45
CA ASP A 59 -26.40 -15.65 5.43
C ASP A 59 -24.92 -15.91 5.82
N VAL A 60 -23.96 -15.47 4.99
CA VAL A 60 -22.52 -15.47 5.32
C VAL A 60 -22.23 -14.48 6.48
N ILE A 61 -22.98 -13.38 6.56
CA ILE A 61 -22.70 -12.25 7.46
C ILE A 61 -23.44 -12.38 8.78
N ASN A 62 -24.72 -12.78 8.77
CA ASN A 62 -25.53 -12.87 9.99
C ASN A 62 -25.04 -13.94 10.99
N ALA A 63 -24.21 -14.89 10.55
CA ALA A 63 -23.60 -15.89 11.44
C ALA A 63 -22.33 -15.36 12.13
N ALA A 64 -21.53 -14.52 11.46
CA ALA A 64 -20.30 -13.95 12.01
C ALA A 64 -20.58 -12.92 13.13
N ASP A 65 -21.66 -12.14 13.02
CA ASP A 65 -22.06 -11.12 14.00
C ASP A 65 -22.90 -11.67 15.18
N SER A 66 -23.11 -12.99 15.28
CA SER A 66 -23.95 -13.58 16.34
C SER A 66 -23.26 -13.72 17.71
N THR A 67 -21.99 -13.35 17.84
CA THR A 67 -21.30 -13.24 19.13
C THR A 67 -21.31 -11.80 19.61
N GLY A 68 -22.10 -11.52 20.65
CA GLY A 68 -22.29 -10.19 21.23
C GLY A 68 -20.99 -9.53 21.73
N PRO A 69 -21.07 -8.28 22.22
CA PRO A 69 -19.92 -7.44 22.50
C PRO A 69 -19.25 -7.83 23.83
N GLU A 70 -18.54 -8.95 23.88
CA GLU A 70 -17.63 -9.28 24.98
C GLU A 70 -16.33 -9.89 24.46
N GLN A 71 -15.22 -9.18 24.74
CA GLN A 71 -13.80 -9.55 24.54
C GLN A 71 -13.31 -9.74 23.10
N MET A 72 -12.48 -8.78 22.64
CA MET A 72 -11.59 -8.94 21.49
C MET A 72 -10.65 -10.13 21.71
N ASP A 73 -11.01 -11.29 21.17
CA ASP A 73 -10.06 -12.34 20.81
C ASP A 73 -9.62 -12.11 19.36
N SER A 74 -8.31 -12.13 19.12
CA SER A 74 -7.63 -11.72 17.88
C SER A 74 -7.66 -12.78 16.78
N SER A 75 -8.60 -13.73 16.84
CA SER A 75 -8.74 -14.74 15.81
C SER A 75 -9.52 -14.16 14.62
N ALA A 76 -8.87 -14.13 13.44
CA ALA A 76 -9.54 -13.81 12.19
C ALA A 76 -10.72 -14.78 12.01
N GLN A 77 -11.95 -14.29 12.16
CA GLN A 77 -13.15 -15.09 11.92
C GLN A 77 -13.17 -15.48 10.44
N LEU A 78 -12.91 -16.76 10.19
CA LEU A 78 -13.04 -17.39 8.89
C LEU A 78 -14.46 -17.95 8.83
N ASP A 79 -15.29 -17.47 7.90
CA ASP A 79 -16.53 -18.15 7.55
C ASP A 79 -16.35 -18.89 6.23
N THR A 80 -16.40 -20.22 6.30
CA THR A 80 -16.25 -21.11 5.15
C THR A 80 -17.62 -21.52 4.66
N ARG A 81 -17.93 -21.22 3.40
CA ARG A 81 -19.19 -21.58 2.76
C ARG A 81 -18.94 -22.32 1.45
N THR A 82 -19.67 -23.40 1.25
CA THR A 82 -19.63 -24.15 -0.02
C THR A 82 -20.77 -23.71 -0.91
N CYS A 83 -20.45 -23.09 -2.05
CA CYS A 83 -21.45 -22.70 -3.04
C CYS A 83 -21.53 -23.76 -4.14
N ARG A 84 -22.74 -24.03 -4.62
CA ARG A 84 -22.93 -24.76 -5.89
C ARG A 84 -22.82 -23.74 -7.02
N LEU A 85 -22.11 -24.10 -8.08
CA LEU A 85 -22.07 -23.31 -9.31
C LEU A 85 -23.50 -23.30 -9.89
N GLN A 86 -24.14 -22.13 -9.93
CA GLN A 86 -25.52 -22.00 -10.40
C GLN A 86 -25.64 -22.18 -11.92
N SER A 87 -24.55 -21.90 -12.65
CA SER A 87 -24.38 -22.23 -14.07
C SER A 87 -23.10 -23.09 -14.21
N PRO A 88 -23.20 -24.40 -14.50
CA PRO A 88 -22.00 -25.17 -14.81
C PRO A 88 -21.31 -24.54 -16.04
N PRO A 89 -19.97 -24.47 -16.07
CA PRO A 89 -19.23 -24.15 -17.29
C PRO A 89 -19.71 -24.98 -18.48
N GLU A 90 -19.58 -24.45 -19.70
CA GLU A 90 -20.09 -25.08 -20.93
C GLU A 90 -19.55 -26.50 -21.17
N ALA A 91 -18.44 -26.89 -20.53
CA ALA A 91 -17.89 -28.23 -20.57
C ALA A 91 -17.25 -28.68 -19.23
N PRO A 92 -17.16 -29.99 -18.97
CA PRO A 92 -16.31 -30.53 -17.92
C PRO A 92 -14.84 -30.22 -18.20
N GLY A 93 -14.05 -29.98 -17.17
CA GLY A 93 -12.62 -29.65 -17.34
C GLY A 93 -11.99 -28.99 -16.13
N GLU A 94 -10.70 -28.70 -16.24
CA GLU A 94 -10.00 -27.88 -15.26
C GLU A 94 -10.20 -26.40 -15.59
N TYR A 95 -10.49 -25.61 -14.57
CA TYR A 95 -10.68 -24.17 -14.68
C TYR A 95 -9.82 -23.44 -13.66
N LEU A 96 -9.29 -22.29 -14.07
CA LEU A 96 -8.75 -21.30 -13.15
C LEU A 96 -9.89 -20.63 -12.40
N VAL A 97 -9.72 -20.42 -11.10
CA VAL A 97 -10.67 -19.72 -10.26
C VAL A 97 -10.08 -18.37 -9.88
N GLN A 98 -10.78 -17.30 -10.26
CA GLN A 98 -10.46 -15.94 -9.83
C GLN A 98 -11.50 -15.46 -8.83
N THR A 99 -11.04 -14.81 -7.76
CA THR A 99 -11.89 -14.21 -6.74
C THR A 99 -11.43 -12.80 -6.44
N SER A 100 -12.38 -11.91 -6.16
CA SER A 100 -12.10 -10.57 -5.66
C SER A 100 -12.60 -10.42 -4.24
N GLY A 101 -11.84 -9.70 -3.41
CA GLY A 101 -12.32 -9.22 -2.11
C GLY A 101 -13.38 -8.13 -2.26
N PHE A 102 -13.99 -7.74 -1.15
CA PHE A 102 -15.00 -6.68 -1.12
C PHE A 102 -14.91 -5.84 0.16
N LEU A 103 -15.59 -4.70 0.16
CA LEU A 103 -15.76 -3.84 1.34
C LEU A 103 -17.19 -3.98 1.89
N GLN A 104 -17.31 -4.10 3.21
CA GLN A 104 -18.56 -3.89 3.92
C GLN A 104 -18.38 -2.71 4.88
N GLY A 105 -19.00 -1.57 4.54
CA GLY A 105 -18.63 -0.30 5.16
C GLY A 105 -17.17 0.02 4.85
N SER A 106 -16.35 0.10 5.89
CA SER A 106 -14.90 0.31 5.79
C SER A 106 -14.08 -0.97 5.99
N VAL A 107 -14.72 -2.10 6.27
CA VAL A 107 -14.02 -3.37 6.54
C VAL A 107 -13.80 -4.13 5.25
N VAL A 108 -12.56 -4.55 5.00
CA VAL A 108 -12.20 -5.42 3.87
C VAL A 108 -12.53 -6.86 4.19
N TYR A 109 -13.00 -7.60 3.20
CA TYR A 109 -13.16 -9.04 3.25
C TYR A 109 -12.42 -9.66 2.06
N ALA A 110 -11.46 -10.54 2.35
CA ALA A 110 -10.83 -11.36 1.34
C ALA A 110 -11.67 -12.60 1.07
N VAL A 111 -11.80 -12.97 -0.19
CA VAL A 111 -12.45 -14.23 -0.60
C VAL A 111 -11.36 -15.19 -1.01
N LEU A 112 -11.28 -16.33 -0.32
CA LEU A 112 -10.31 -17.38 -0.59
C LEU A 112 -10.99 -18.53 -1.31
N ALA A 113 -10.34 -19.04 -2.36
CA ALA A 113 -10.79 -20.18 -3.14
C ALA A 113 -9.58 -21.02 -3.59
N PRO A 114 -9.77 -22.30 -3.94
CA PRO A 114 -8.76 -23.08 -4.64
C PRO A 114 -8.39 -22.41 -5.98
N ALA A 115 -7.10 -22.30 -6.31
CA ALA A 115 -6.65 -21.64 -7.55
C ALA A 115 -7.15 -22.33 -8.83
N LYS A 116 -7.40 -23.64 -8.74
CA LYS A 116 -7.93 -24.48 -9.82
C LYS A 116 -9.10 -25.31 -9.31
N ILE A 117 -10.08 -25.56 -10.18
CA ILE A 117 -11.20 -26.47 -9.91
C ILE A 117 -11.43 -27.40 -11.09
N ASN A 118 -11.67 -28.67 -10.79
CA ASN A 118 -12.07 -29.66 -11.78
C ASN A 118 -13.60 -29.80 -11.80
N VAL A 119 -14.20 -29.41 -12.91
CA VAL A 119 -15.64 -29.41 -13.13
C VAL A 119 -16.05 -30.71 -13.80
N SER A 120 -16.97 -31.40 -13.15
CA SER A 120 -17.52 -32.70 -13.53
C SER A 120 -18.66 -32.55 -14.55
N SER A 121 -18.83 -33.57 -15.39
CA SER A 121 -19.89 -33.63 -16.39
C SER A 121 -21.29 -33.88 -15.84
N ASP A 122 -21.38 -34.33 -14.59
CA ASP A 122 -22.65 -34.59 -13.91
C ASP A 122 -23.19 -33.37 -13.15
N GLY A 123 -22.51 -32.22 -13.23
CA GLY A 123 -22.89 -30.99 -12.54
C GLY A 123 -22.77 -31.06 -11.02
N SER A 124 -22.07 -32.06 -10.47
CA SER A 124 -21.93 -32.24 -9.03
C SER A 124 -20.85 -31.37 -8.39
N THR A 125 -19.95 -30.79 -9.21
CA THR A 125 -18.84 -29.96 -8.73
C THR A 125 -19.32 -28.77 -7.91
N LYS A 126 -18.68 -28.57 -6.75
CA LYS A 126 -18.92 -27.45 -5.86
C LYS A 126 -17.65 -26.62 -5.72
N LEU A 127 -17.80 -25.30 -5.69
CA LEU A 127 -16.72 -24.39 -5.37
C LEU A 127 -16.85 -23.97 -3.91
N SER A 128 -15.81 -24.26 -3.11
CA SER A 128 -15.72 -23.78 -1.74
C SER A 128 -15.07 -22.40 -1.71
N LEU A 129 -15.78 -21.45 -1.10
CA LEU A 129 -15.32 -20.08 -0.90
C LEU A 129 -15.20 -19.83 0.61
N THR A 130 -14.14 -19.16 1.02
CA THR A 130 -13.96 -18.75 2.43
C THR A 130 -13.85 -17.24 2.49
N GLY A 131 -14.75 -16.61 3.25
CA GLY A 131 -14.62 -15.21 3.59
C GLY A 131 -13.66 -15.05 4.76
N ARG A 132 -12.64 -14.23 4.59
CA ARG A 132 -11.75 -13.81 5.68
C ARG A 132 -11.92 -12.33 5.92
N LYS A 133 -12.40 -11.97 7.11
CA LYS A 133 -12.44 -10.57 7.54
C LYS A 133 -11.01 -10.00 7.59
N GLY A 134 -10.84 -8.81 7.03
CA GLY A 134 -9.63 -8.02 7.02
C GLY A 134 -9.74 -6.79 7.91
N ALA A 135 -8.85 -5.82 7.69
CA ALA A 135 -8.81 -4.59 8.45
C ALA A 135 -10.02 -3.69 8.19
N ASP A 136 -10.40 -2.91 9.20
CA ASP A 136 -11.21 -1.70 9.04
C ASP A 136 -10.31 -0.58 8.50
N LEU A 137 -10.56 -0.11 7.28
CA LEU A 137 -9.75 0.90 6.60
C LEU A 137 -9.93 2.33 7.15
N ASN A 138 -10.82 2.54 8.14
CA ASN A 138 -10.92 3.82 8.80
C ASN A 138 -9.71 4.07 9.69
N VAL A 139 -8.74 4.80 9.15
CA VAL A 139 -7.60 5.31 9.93
C VAL A 139 -8.00 6.66 10.52
N ARG A 140 -7.79 6.83 11.83
CA ARG A 140 -8.08 8.11 12.50
C ARG A 140 -7.33 9.25 11.80
N GLY A 141 -7.99 10.39 11.62
CA GLY A 141 -7.41 11.57 10.98
C GLY A 141 -7.24 11.48 9.45
N PHE A 142 -7.44 10.30 8.84
CA PHE A 142 -7.39 10.18 7.39
C PHE A 142 -8.67 10.75 6.77
N PRO A 143 -8.57 11.42 5.61
CA PRO A 143 -9.74 11.84 4.88
C PRO A 143 -10.50 10.63 4.33
N ASN A 144 -11.80 10.79 4.11
CA ASN A 144 -12.64 9.80 3.41
C ASN A 144 -12.59 9.96 1.87
N PHE A 145 -11.53 10.58 1.36
CA PHE A 145 -11.26 10.76 -0.07
C PHE A 145 -9.82 10.38 -0.37
N LEU A 146 -9.56 10.07 -1.64
CA LEU A 146 -8.25 9.68 -2.12
C LEU A 146 -7.27 10.86 -2.11
N SER A 147 -6.14 10.71 -1.43
CA SER A 147 -5.04 11.68 -1.37
C SER A 147 -3.76 11.09 -1.97
N PHE A 148 -3.05 11.86 -2.78
CA PHE A 148 -1.75 11.48 -3.37
C PHE A 148 -0.65 12.41 -2.90
N GLY A 149 0.56 11.86 -2.75
CA GLY A 149 1.76 12.62 -2.46
C GLY A 149 2.40 13.20 -3.72
N ALA A 150 3.22 14.24 -3.53
CA ALA A 150 4.10 14.78 -4.55
C ALA A 150 5.45 15.15 -3.90
N LEU A 151 6.51 15.19 -4.70
CA LEU A 151 7.79 15.75 -4.26
C LEU A 151 7.79 17.26 -4.47
N THR A 152 8.36 17.98 -3.51
CA THR A 152 8.61 19.42 -3.60
C THR A 152 10.06 19.68 -3.25
N ASP A 153 10.66 20.68 -3.89
CA ASP A 153 12.00 21.19 -3.55
C ASP A 153 12.00 22.04 -2.27
N LEU A 154 10.85 22.19 -1.61
CA LEU A 154 10.64 22.98 -0.40
C LEU A 154 11.05 24.45 -0.58
N PHE A 155 10.96 25.01 -1.80
CA PHE A 155 11.27 26.43 -2.01
C PHE A 155 10.37 27.35 -1.18
N ASP A 156 9.12 26.96 -0.94
CA ASP A 156 8.17 27.67 -0.09
C ASP A 156 8.18 27.17 1.37
N MET A 157 9.08 27.73 2.17
CA MET A 157 9.16 27.48 3.62
C MET A 157 8.08 28.22 4.44
N GLU A 158 7.20 28.99 3.80
CA GLU A 158 5.99 29.55 4.42
C GLU A 158 4.76 28.64 4.23
N GLY A 159 4.95 27.54 3.49
CA GLY A 159 3.98 26.47 3.31
C GLY A 159 2.70 26.91 2.59
N GLN A 160 2.73 28.03 1.86
CA GLN A 160 1.58 28.53 1.11
C GLN A 160 1.19 27.59 -0.03
N ASP A 161 2.15 27.06 -0.78
CA ASP A 161 1.92 26.11 -1.86
C ASP A 161 1.34 24.79 -1.32
N LEU A 162 1.90 24.29 -0.22
CA LEU A 162 1.42 23.10 0.48
C LEU A 162 0.01 23.33 1.09
N THR A 163 -0.26 24.53 1.59
CA THR A 163 -1.59 24.94 2.07
C THR A 163 -2.59 24.96 0.90
N ASN A 164 -2.22 25.57 -0.22
CA ASN A 164 -3.07 25.67 -1.42
C ASN A 164 -3.39 24.27 -1.99
N ALA A 165 -2.41 23.37 -1.93
CA ALA A 165 -2.55 21.96 -2.30
C ALA A 165 -3.32 21.13 -1.25
N LYS A 166 -3.70 21.71 -0.11
CA LYS A 166 -4.38 21.06 1.01
C LYS A 166 -3.62 19.83 1.52
N VAL A 167 -2.29 19.95 1.60
CA VAL A 167 -1.42 18.87 2.06
C VAL A 167 -1.79 18.47 3.47
N SER A 168 -2.01 17.17 3.68
CA SER A 168 -2.38 16.60 4.98
C SER A 168 -1.17 16.01 5.72
N ALA A 169 -0.08 15.70 5.01
CA ALA A 169 1.15 15.16 5.57
C ALA A 169 2.37 15.65 4.77
N ILE A 170 3.45 15.96 5.47
CA ILE A 170 4.78 16.19 4.89
C ILE A 170 5.76 15.23 5.55
N PHE A 171 6.77 14.78 4.80
CA PHE A 171 7.82 13.94 5.34
C PHE A 171 9.18 14.41 4.82
N LYS A 172 10.20 14.22 5.65
CA LYS A 172 11.61 14.40 5.31
C LYS A 172 12.40 13.42 6.15
N TYR A 173 13.37 12.76 5.55
CA TYR A 173 14.30 11.91 6.30
C TYR A 173 15.09 12.76 7.31
N ALA A 174 15.28 12.21 8.51
CA ALA A 174 16.05 12.81 9.59
C ALA A 174 17.54 12.93 9.22
N GLY A 175 18.25 13.83 9.90
CA GLY A 175 19.67 14.08 9.68
C GLY A 175 19.98 15.33 8.86
N ASN A 176 21.26 15.72 8.84
CA ASN A 176 21.74 16.97 8.24
C ASN A 176 21.43 17.06 6.74
N ASP A 177 21.47 15.93 6.03
CA ASP A 177 21.15 15.81 4.60
C ASP A 177 19.88 14.97 4.33
N GLY A 178 19.31 14.35 5.36
CA GLY A 178 18.23 13.38 5.24
C GLY A 178 18.69 11.97 4.88
N ALA A 179 19.92 11.58 5.21
CA ALA A 179 20.40 10.19 5.10
C ALA A 179 20.42 9.45 6.46
N GLY A 180 19.86 10.03 7.52
CA GLY A 180 19.86 9.46 8.87
C GLY A 180 21.23 9.44 9.56
N ASP A 181 22.24 10.11 8.99
CA ASP A 181 23.62 10.28 9.50
C ASP A 181 24.17 9.05 10.26
N PRO A 182 24.29 7.88 9.60
CA PRO A 182 24.65 6.65 10.28
C PRO A 182 26.02 6.76 10.98
N GLY A 183 26.07 6.32 12.23
CA GLY A 183 27.28 6.32 13.05
C GLY A 183 27.58 7.63 13.78
N THR A 184 26.69 8.62 13.70
CA THR A 184 26.84 9.90 14.39
C THR A 184 25.70 10.15 15.37
N TYR A 185 26.02 10.61 16.58
CA TYR A 185 25.01 11.16 17.49
C TYR A 185 24.69 12.59 17.04
N LEU A 186 23.46 12.83 16.59
CA LEU A 186 23.00 14.15 16.19
C LEU A 186 22.76 15.00 17.45
N THR A 187 23.58 16.04 17.61
CA THR A 187 23.36 17.06 18.67
C THR A 187 22.28 18.07 18.29
N ASP A 188 21.95 18.14 16.99
CA ASP A 188 20.85 18.89 16.40
C ASP A 188 20.36 18.12 15.17
N ASP A 189 19.06 18.22 14.87
CA ASP A 189 18.44 17.68 13.65
C ASP A 189 17.62 18.81 12.98
N PRO A 190 18.28 19.65 12.17
CA PRO A 190 17.64 20.79 11.55
C PRO A 190 16.61 20.37 10.49
N ALA A 191 16.76 19.20 9.87
CA ALA A 191 15.79 18.71 8.89
C ALA A 191 14.47 18.34 9.57
N THR A 192 14.54 17.59 10.67
CA THR A 192 13.35 17.27 11.48
C THR A 192 12.72 18.55 12.04
N THR A 193 13.53 19.44 12.63
CA THR A 193 13.03 20.70 13.22
C THR A 193 12.28 21.55 12.19
N ARG A 194 12.89 21.81 11.02
CA ARG A 194 12.25 22.61 9.96
C ARG A 194 11.01 21.94 9.39
N THR A 195 11.01 20.61 9.29
CA THR A 195 9.83 19.87 8.83
C THR A 195 8.69 20.05 9.82
N VAL A 196 8.95 19.91 11.13
CA VAL A 196 7.94 20.15 12.18
C VAL A 196 7.42 21.59 12.15
N GLU A 197 8.30 22.58 12.00
CA GLU A 197 7.91 24.00 11.90
C GLU A 197 7.05 24.28 10.66
N LEU A 198 7.44 23.74 9.49
CA LEU A 198 6.68 23.88 8.26
C LEU A 198 5.31 23.22 8.38
N ALA A 199 5.26 22.03 8.99
CA ALA A 199 4.02 21.33 9.26
C ALA A 199 3.10 22.23 10.10
N ALA A 200 3.56 22.68 11.28
CA ALA A 200 2.79 23.56 12.16
C ALA A 200 2.25 24.82 11.45
N LYS A 201 3.02 25.43 10.54
CA LYS A 201 2.56 26.56 9.72
C LYS A 201 1.39 26.18 8.81
N ILE A 202 1.46 25.04 8.11
CA ILE A 202 0.38 24.53 7.24
C ILE A 202 -0.85 24.20 8.08
N GLU A 203 -0.65 23.51 9.20
CA GLU A 203 -1.68 23.14 10.16
C GLU A 203 -2.47 24.34 10.66
N SER A 204 -1.78 25.44 11.00
CA SER A 204 -2.43 26.68 11.46
C SER A 204 -3.40 27.28 10.43
N LYS A 205 -3.22 26.97 9.14
CA LYS A 205 -4.03 27.48 8.03
C LYS A 205 -5.15 26.51 7.62
N LEU A 206 -4.92 25.20 7.73
CA LEU A 206 -5.88 24.17 7.26
C LEU A 206 -6.68 23.50 8.40
N GLY A 207 -6.14 23.51 9.63
CA GLY A 207 -6.55 22.60 10.70
C GLY A 207 -6.02 21.17 10.46
N GLY A 208 -5.75 20.42 11.53
CA GLY A 208 -5.26 19.04 11.43
C GLY A 208 -4.27 18.67 12.54
N GLY A 209 -3.76 17.44 12.48
CA GLY A 209 -2.69 16.90 13.32
C GLY A 209 -1.67 16.16 12.45
N HIS A 210 -0.39 16.47 12.57
CA HIS A 210 0.70 15.89 11.78
C HIS A 210 1.28 14.64 12.40
N THR A 211 1.81 13.77 11.54
CA THR A 211 2.41 12.48 11.91
C THR A 211 3.92 12.53 11.78
N VAL A 212 4.62 11.93 12.74
CA VAL A 212 6.02 11.55 12.60
C VAL A 212 6.07 10.05 12.34
N VAL A 213 6.63 9.65 11.20
CA VAL A 213 6.92 8.25 10.88
C VAL A 213 8.41 8.04 11.12
N ASN A 214 8.77 7.05 11.92
CA ASN A 214 10.16 6.59 11.98
C ASN A 214 10.41 5.69 10.76
N ALA A 215 10.78 6.32 9.65
CA ALA A 215 11.03 5.63 8.40
C ALA A 215 12.22 4.68 8.52
N ASP A 216 12.19 3.62 7.74
CA ASP A 216 13.21 2.61 7.51
C ASP A 216 13.57 1.71 8.69
N PHE A 217 13.22 2.06 9.95
CA PHE A 217 13.63 1.25 11.11
C PHE A 217 13.20 -0.23 10.99
N LEU A 218 11.92 -0.51 10.73
CA LEU A 218 11.46 -1.90 10.59
C LEU A 218 12.03 -2.57 9.34
N GLY A 219 12.16 -1.83 8.23
CA GLY A 219 12.79 -2.33 7.00
C GLY A 219 14.25 -2.72 7.20
N GLU A 220 15.05 -1.89 7.88
CA GLU A 220 16.45 -2.17 8.21
C GLU A 220 16.58 -3.35 9.17
N THR A 221 15.72 -3.46 10.19
CA THR A 221 15.75 -4.66 11.06
C THR A 221 15.48 -5.94 10.29
N GLN A 222 14.53 -5.90 9.35
CA GLN A 222 14.20 -7.03 8.49
C GLN A 222 15.35 -7.36 7.52
N LYS A 223 15.94 -6.35 6.88
CA LYS A 223 17.08 -6.45 5.95
C LYS A 223 18.34 -7.04 6.56
N HIS A 224 18.54 -6.80 7.85
CA HIS A 224 19.70 -7.30 8.61
C HIS A 224 19.39 -8.55 9.45
N GLY A 225 18.14 -9.03 9.42
CA GLY A 225 17.71 -10.22 10.17
C GLY A 225 17.77 -10.05 11.68
N PHE A 226 17.61 -8.83 12.19
CA PHE A 226 17.63 -8.58 13.62
C PHE A 226 16.33 -9.05 14.28
N GLY A 227 16.46 -9.97 15.25
CA GLY A 227 15.33 -10.49 16.02
C GLY A 227 14.89 -9.57 17.17
N PRO A 228 13.78 -9.91 17.84
CA PRO A 228 13.18 -9.08 18.90
C PRO A 228 14.12 -8.82 20.08
N ASP A 229 14.98 -9.78 20.42
CA ASP A 229 15.90 -9.72 21.57
C ASP A 229 17.27 -9.11 21.23
N TYR A 230 17.46 -8.65 19.99
CA TYR A 230 18.71 -7.98 19.61
C TYR A 230 18.90 -6.74 20.49
N SER A 231 20.11 -6.60 21.04
CA SER A 231 20.44 -5.53 22.00
C SER A 231 20.27 -4.16 21.34
N MET A 232 19.43 -3.32 21.93
CA MET A 232 19.27 -1.93 21.51
C MET A 232 18.96 -1.05 22.72
N PRO A 233 19.91 -0.19 23.15
CA PRO A 233 19.67 0.74 24.24
C PRO A 233 18.49 1.67 23.91
N VAL A 234 17.47 1.66 24.75
CA VAL A 234 16.31 2.55 24.61
C VAL A 234 15.86 3.13 25.95
N ARG A 235 16.07 2.40 27.05
CA ARG A 235 15.49 2.78 28.33
C ARG A 235 16.09 4.08 28.87
N ALA A 236 17.41 4.14 29.02
CA ALA A 236 18.07 5.35 29.52
C ALA A 236 17.85 6.57 28.61
N PRO A 237 18.00 6.49 27.26
CA PRO A 237 17.65 7.60 26.37
C PRO A 237 16.20 8.08 26.51
N LEU A 238 15.24 7.17 26.70
CA LEU A 238 13.85 7.52 26.92
C LEU A 238 13.64 8.23 28.27
N GLU A 239 14.30 7.77 29.34
CA GLU A 239 14.27 8.45 30.65
C GLU A 239 14.82 9.88 30.55
N ASP A 240 15.96 10.05 29.87
CA ASP A 240 16.59 11.34 29.64
C ASP A 240 15.69 12.28 28.82
N ALA A 241 15.05 11.77 27.76
CA ALA A 241 14.12 12.54 26.94
C ALA A 241 12.89 13.01 27.72
N LEU A 242 12.27 12.12 28.52
CA LEU A 242 11.13 12.49 29.36
C LEU A 242 11.51 13.55 30.41
N ALA A 243 12.68 13.40 31.03
CA ALA A 243 13.21 14.38 31.98
C ALA A 243 13.47 15.73 31.31
N HIS A 244 14.12 15.74 30.14
CA HIS A 244 14.39 16.94 29.36
C HIS A 244 13.10 17.73 29.03
N HIS A 245 12.04 17.02 28.64
CA HIS A 245 10.75 17.62 28.30
C HIS A 245 9.81 17.83 29.51
N ASN A 246 10.27 17.57 30.75
CA ASN A 246 9.48 17.67 31.98
C ASN A 246 8.20 16.81 31.96
N ILE A 247 8.23 15.65 31.33
CA ILE A 247 7.10 14.72 31.23
C ILE A 247 7.14 13.75 32.40
N SER A 248 6.18 13.86 33.32
CA SER A 248 6.08 12.98 34.50
C SER A 248 5.22 11.76 34.20
N THR A 249 5.85 10.66 33.79
CA THR A 249 5.19 9.37 33.55
C THR A 249 6.13 8.21 33.92
N SER A 250 5.57 7.04 34.22
CA SER A 250 6.35 5.83 34.50
C SER A 250 6.53 5.00 33.23
N ILE A 251 7.77 4.78 32.81
CA ILE A 251 8.09 3.92 31.68
C ILE A 251 7.70 2.47 32.02
N PRO A 252 6.83 1.83 31.23
CA PRO A 252 6.48 0.42 31.39
C PRO A 252 7.69 -0.50 31.57
N SER A 253 7.57 -1.51 32.44
CA SER A 253 8.61 -2.52 32.66
C SER A 253 8.87 -3.40 31.43
N ALA A 254 7.90 -3.48 30.51
CA ALA A 254 8.02 -4.19 29.25
C ALA A 254 9.01 -3.52 28.27
N ILE A 255 9.37 -2.25 28.49
CA ILE A 255 10.37 -1.54 27.70
C ILE A 255 11.75 -1.84 28.27
N ASN A 256 12.48 -2.71 27.58
CA ASN A 256 13.84 -3.14 27.87
C ASN A 256 14.79 -2.79 26.71
N ASP A 257 16.10 -2.95 26.91
CA ASP A 257 17.12 -2.59 25.90
C ASP A 257 17.24 -3.65 24.79
N THR A 258 16.15 -3.84 24.06
CA THR A 258 16.05 -4.72 22.89
C THR A 258 15.30 -4.03 21.75
N ILE A 259 15.37 -4.58 20.54
CA ILE A 259 14.57 -4.07 19.42
C ILE A 259 13.07 -4.08 19.72
N LYS A 260 12.56 -5.17 20.29
CA LYS A 260 11.15 -5.24 20.71
C LYS A 260 10.84 -4.20 21.78
N GLY A 261 11.76 -3.98 22.71
CA GLY A 261 11.64 -2.97 23.74
C GLY A 261 11.56 -1.55 23.16
N TYR A 262 12.33 -1.25 22.11
CA TYR A 262 12.25 0.03 21.40
C TYR A 262 10.96 0.21 20.60
N VAL A 263 10.51 -0.81 19.88
CA VAL A 263 9.20 -0.75 19.20
C VAL A 263 8.10 -0.47 20.22
N THR A 264 8.15 -1.15 21.36
CA THR A 264 7.23 -0.92 22.48
C THR A 264 7.37 0.50 23.05
N ALA A 265 8.60 1.02 23.16
CA ALA A 265 8.89 2.36 23.65
C ALA A 265 8.30 3.44 22.75
N VAL A 266 8.51 3.35 21.43
CA VAL A 266 7.99 4.31 20.45
C VAL A 266 6.46 4.30 20.48
N ASN A 267 5.85 3.12 20.39
CA ASN A 267 4.39 2.96 20.46
C ASN A 267 3.81 3.57 21.74
N TRP A 268 4.40 3.24 22.90
CA TRP A 268 3.99 3.76 24.20
C TRP A 268 4.16 5.28 24.27
N LEU A 269 5.28 5.81 23.77
CA LEU A 269 5.59 7.24 23.83
C LEU A 269 4.54 8.04 23.07
N PHE A 270 4.23 7.68 21.81
CA PHE A 270 3.18 8.33 21.02
C PHE A 270 1.83 8.32 21.76
N ARG A 271 1.42 7.16 22.29
CA ARG A 271 0.15 7.04 23.01
C ARG A 271 0.15 7.75 24.37
N THR A 272 1.31 8.07 24.92
CA THR A 272 1.44 8.76 26.21
C THR A 272 1.46 10.29 26.04
N VAL A 273 2.22 10.80 25.07
CA VAL A 273 2.46 12.25 24.93
C VAL A 273 1.59 12.89 23.87
N ALA A 274 1.11 12.11 22.90
CA ALA A 274 0.32 12.59 21.76
C ALA A 274 -0.79 11.58 21.39
N PRO A 275 -1.69 11.20 22.33
CA PRO A 275 -2.67 10.16 22.10
C PRO A 275 -3.60 10.43 20.90
N GLU A 276 -3.83 11.70 20.57
CA GLU A 276 -4.68 12.14 19.44
C GLU A 276 -3.97 12.07 18.07
N VAL A 277 -2.64 11.98 18.05
CA VAL A 277 -1.87 11.92 16.81
C VAL A 277 -1.98 10.53 16.21
N THR A 278 -2.34 10.48 14.93
CA THR A 278 -2.28 9.26 14.13
C THR A 278 -0.82 8.94 13.82
N PHE A 279 -0.39 7.72 14.08
CA PHE A 279 0.97 7.29 13.75
C PHE A 279 1.01 5.86 13.19
N ALA A 280 2.10 5.59 12.49
CA ALA A 280 2.35 4.32 11.83
C ALA A 280 3.82 3.98 11.86
N TRP A 281 4.09 2.70 11.64
CA TRP A 281 5.40 2.28 11.17
C TRP A 281 5.40 2.12 9.65
N GLN A 282 6.59 2.00 9.10
CA GLN A 282 6.80 1.77 7.69
C GLN A 282 7.74 0.58 7.46
N VAL A 283 7.51 -0.18 6.39
CA VAL A 283 8.39 -1.26 5.89
C VAL A 283 8.74 -1.01 4.43
N ASN A 284 9.92 -1.45 3.99
CA ASN A 284 10.44 -1.14 2.66
C ASN A 284 10.40 -2.37 1.74
N LEU A 285 10.23 -2.10 0.45
CA LEU A 285 10.53 -3.05 -0.62
C LEU A 285 11.88 -2.72 -1.22
N TRP A 286 12.90 -3.53 -0.95
CA TRP A 286 14.26 -3.30 -1.44
C TRP A 286 14.79 -4.51 -2.20
N GLY A 287 15.49 -4.24 -3.31
CA GLY A 287 16.16 -5.27 -4.12
C GLY A 287 17.48 -5.80 -3.53
N GLY A 288 17.85 -5.45 -2.29
CA GLY A 288 19.12 -5.83 -1.66
C GLY A 288 19.00 -6.24 -0.18
N GLY A 289 19.95 -7.06 0.29
CA GLY A 289 19.94 -7.64 1.65
C GLY A 289 18.94 -8.79 1.81
N THR A 290 18.50 -9.10 3.04
CA THR A 290 17.38 -10.04 3.27
C THR A 290 16.01 -9.37 3.17
N SER A 291 15.97 -8.16 2.62
CA SER A 291 14.76 -7.34 2.46
C SER A 291 13.78 -7.97 1.47
N THR A 292 12.53 -7.53 1.52
CA THR A 292 11.46 -8.06 0.69
C THR A 292 11.52 -7.46 -0.73
N TRP A 293 12.06 -8.22 -1.68
CA TRP A 293 11.93 -7.92 -3.12
C TRP A 293 10.81 -8.75 -3.73
N ILE A 294 9.77 -8.08 -4.24
CA ILE A 294 8.55 -8.77 -4.70
C ILE A 294 8.48 -8.92 -6.22
N TYR A 295 9.47 -8.46 -7.00
CA TYR A 295 9.37 -8.34 -8.46
C TYR A 295 10.18 -9.40 -9.24
N SER A 296 10.55 -10.52 -8.61
CA SER A 296 11.08 -11.68 -9.33
C SER A 296 9.99 -12.23 -10.28
N HIS A 297 10.24 -12.14 -11.58
CA HIS A 297 9.24 -12.37 -12.63
C HIS A 297 8.99 -13.84 -12.98
N ASP A 298 9.91 -14.74 -12.66
CA ASP A 298 9.83 -16.13 -13.13
C ASP A 298 9.18 -17.08 -12.13
N GLY A 299 8.93 -16.63 -10.89
CA GLY A 299 8.50 -17.51 -9.80
C GLY A 299 9.40 -18.75 -9.66
N SER A 300 10.63 -18.69 -10.19
CA SER A 300 11.53 -19.85 -10.21
C SER A 300 12.08 -20.16 -8.83
N ASP A 301 11.99 -19.18 -7.92
CA ASP A 301 12.17 -19.31 -6.48
C ASP A 301 10.87 -19.75 -5.74
N GLY A 302 9.72 -19.76 -6.43
CA GLY A 302 8.41 -20.12 -5.88
C GLY A 302 7.74 -19.02 -5.03
N THR A 303 8.23 -17.78 -5.04
CA THR A 303 7.78 -16.77 -4.06
C THR A 303 6.73 -15.80 -4.63
N SER A 304 5.49 -15.93 -4.16
CA SER A 304 4.40 -14.98 -4.48
C SER A 304 4.49 -13.70 -3.65
N PRO A 305 3.92 -12.56 -4.09
CA PRO A 305 3.80 -11.36 -3.26
C PRO A 305 3.10 -11.66 -1.92
N ALA A 306 2.13 -12.56 -1.92
CA ALA A 306 1.44 -13.01 -0.71
C ALA A 306 2.36 -13.76 0.26
N THR A 307 3.23 -14.65 -0.24
CA THR A 307 4.22 -15.36 0.58
C THR A 307 5.16 -14.37 1.27
N LEU A 308 5.64 -13.38 0.51
CA LEU A 308 6.54 -12.35 1.02
C LEU A 308 5.84 -11.43 2.03
N ALA A 309 4.60 -11.02 1.75
CA ALA A 309 3.78 -10.25 2.68
C ALA A 309 3.56 -10.97 4.01
N LYS A 310 3.32 -12.29 3.96
CA LYS A 310 3.21 -13.11 5.17
C LYS A 310 4.51 -13.12 5.98
N GLY A 311 5.66 -13.28 5.32
CA GLY A 311 6.96 -13.21 5.98
C GLY A 311 7.20 -11.86 6.68
N THR A 312 6.86 -10.75 6.02
CA THR A 312 6.90 -9.42 6.63
C THR A 312 5.92 -9.31 7.81
N ALA A 313 4.69 -9.80 7.66
CA ALA A 313 3.72 -9.79 8.76
C ALA A 313 4.21 -10.58 9.98
N ASP A 314 4.82 -11.75 9.77
CA ASP A 314 5.37 -12.59 10.83
C ASP A 314 6.53 -11.88 11.55
N HIS A 315 7.41 -11.20 10.81
CA HIS A 315 8.46 -10.34 11.40
C HIS A 315 7.86 -9.24 12.29
N LEU A 316 6.85 -8.52 11.81
CA LEU A 316 6.20 -7.44 12.58
C LEU A 316 5.48 -7.97 13.83
N LYS A 317 4.91 -9.17 13.77
CA LYS A 317 4.30 -9.86 14.92
C LYS A 317 5.36 -10.24 15.96
N LEU A 318 6.53 -10.73 15.53
CA LEU A 318 7.65 -11.03 16.44
C LEU A 318 8.13 -9.80 17.20
N LEU A 319 8.18 -8.65 16.52
CA LEU A 319 8.52 -7.35 17.12
C LEU A 319 7.38 -6.73 17.94
N ALA A 320 6.20 -7.37 17.98
CA ALA A 320 5.00 -6.92 18.67
C ALA A 320 4.51 -5.52 18.27
N VAL A 321 4.68 -5.14 16.99
CA VAL A 321 4.31 -3.81 16.48
C VAL A 321 2.83 -3.48 16.71
N TYR A 322 1.94 -4.44 16.47
CA TYR A 322 0.47 -4.28 16.55
C TYR A 322 -0.18 -5.11 17.67
N GLY A 323 0.61 -5.72 18.55
CA GLY A 323 0.16 -6.74 19.51
C GLY A 323 -0.31 -6.23 20.88
N GLY A 324 -0.57 -4.93 21.07
CA GLY A 324 -0.84 -4.39 22.41
C GLY A 324 -1.67 -3.11 22.43
N GLN A 325 -1.95 -2.60 23.63
CA GLN A 325 -2.78 -1.40 23.85
C GLN A 325 -2.21 -0.10 23.23
N TRP A 326 -0.95 -0.12 22.78
CA TRP A 326 -0.29 1.03 22.16
C TRP A 326 -0.10 0.87 20.65
N SER A 327 -0.86 -0.03 20.01
CA SER A 327 -0.74 -0.26 18.57
C SER A 327 -0.83 1.04 17.75
N PRO A 328 -0.01 1.19 16.71
CA PRO A 328 -0.16 2.23 15.69
C PRO A 328 -1.49 2.08 14.94
N ASP A 329 -1.86 3.13 14.21
CA ASP A 329 -3.16 3.21 13.54
C ASP A 329 -3.15 2.54 12.15
N PHE A 330 -1.99 2.47 11.50
CA PHE A 330 -1.79 1.83 10.19
C PHE A 330 -0.32 1.43 9.98
N LEU A 331 -0.05 0.72 8.88
CA LEU A 331 1.29 0.44 8.37
C LEU A 331 1.49 1.12 7.01
N ALA A 332 2.65 1.72 6.75
CA ALA A 332 3.03 2.17 5.41
C ALA A 332 3.97 1.16 4.72
N VAL A 333 3.77 0.95 3.42
CA VAL A 333 4.70 0.16 2.59
C VAL A 333 5.39 1.09 1.61
N ASP A 334 6.69 1.30 1.82
CA ASP A 334 7.53 2.12 0.96
C ASP A 334 7.91 1.35 -0.30
N ARG A 335 7.50 1.92 -1.43
CA ARG A 335 7.77 1.43 -2.78
C ARG A 335 9.08 1.93 -3.36
N TYR A 336 9.66 3.02 -2.82
CA TYR A 336 10.65 3.92 -3.41
C TYR A 336 10.05 5.05 -4.26
N GLU A 337 10.28 6.29 -3.85
CA GLU A 337 9.58 7.51 -4.30
C GLU A 337 9.84 7.94 -5.75
N ALA A 338 10.80 7.31 -6.42
CA ALA A 338 11.23 7.75 -7.73
C ALA A 338 10.17 7.50 -8.80
N ASP A 339 9.95 8.50 -9.66
CA ASP A 339 9.18 8.34 -10.88
C ASP A 339 9.81 7.26 -11.77
N ASP A 340 8.96 6.37 -12.31
CA ASP A 340 9.38 5.11 -12.96
C ASP A 340 10.35 5.32 -14.12
N PHE A 341 10.21 6.43 -14.85
CA PHE A 341 10.95 6.69 -16.09
C PHE A 341 12.06 7.73 -15.93
N THR A 342 12.51 7.96 -14.69
CA THR A 342 13.74 8.71 -14.39
C THR A 342 14.91 7.74 -14.14
N LEU A 343 16.14 8.21 -14.32
CA LEU A 343 17.37 7.45 -14.06
C LEU A 343 17.34 6.87 -12.65
N ARG A 344 16.79 7.63 -11.68
CA ARG A 344 16.61 7.19 -10.31
C ARG A 344 15.67 5.99 -10.20
N GLY A 345 14.59 5.95 -10.96
CA GLY A 345 13.65 4.83 -10.99
C GLY A 345 14.19 3.62 -11.76
N TYR A 346 14.39 3.79 -13.07
CA TYR A 346 14.64 2.64 -13.96
C TYR A 346 16.01 1.98 -13.77
N VAL A 347 17.05 2.69 -13.33
CA VAL A 347 18.37 2.06 -13.04
C VAL A 347 18.35 1.32 -11.70
N ASN A 348 17.50 1.72 -10.76
CA ASN A 348 17.42 1.11 -9.43
C ASN A 348 16.32 0.05 -9.32
N SER A 349 15.76 -0.39 -10.45
CA SER A 349 14.75 -1.47 -10.53
C SER A 349 13.31 -1.05 -10.17
N TYR A 350 13.06 0.25 -10.09
CA TYR A 350 11.75 0.82 -9.77
C TYR A 350 11.07 1.40 -11.00
N CYS A 351 11.14 0.68 -12.13
CA CYS A 351 10.43 1.00 -13.36
C CYS A 351 9.23 0.07 -13.47
N TYR A 352 8.05 0.51 -13.02
CA TYR A 352 6.89 -0.38 -12.94
C TYR A 352 5.99 -0.29 -14.17
N GLY A 353 5.42 -1.44 -14.52
CA GLY A 353 4.33 -1.60 -15.48
C GLY A 353 3.17 -2.32 -14.81
N PRO A 354 2.21 -2.82 -15.61
CA PRO A 354 1.01 -3.44 -15.06
C PRO A 354 1.29 -4.60 -14.10
N PHE A 355 2.29 -5.43 -14.42
CA PHE A 355 2.66 -6.60 -13.61
C PHE A 355 3.27 -6.21 -12.26
N GLU A 356 4.22 -5.28 -12.25
CA GLU A 356 4.87 -4.83 -11.01
C GLU A 356 3.87 -4.13 -10.10
N TRP A 357 3.02 -3.25 -10.65
CA TRP A 357 1.98 -2.60 -9.86
C TRP A 357 0.99 -3.60 -9.27
N ALA A 358 0.54 -4.60 -10.02
CA ALA A 358 -0.36 -5.63 -9.50
C ALA A 358 0.26 -6.36 -8.30
N ARG A 359 1.53 -6.77 -8.42
CA ARG A 359 2.26 -7.46 -7.34
C ARG A 359 2.44 -6.59 -6.10
N PHE A 360 2.69 -5.29 -6.29
CA PHE A 360 2.79 -4.34 -5.20
C PHE A 360 1.48 -4.21 -4.40
N TYR A 361 0.34 -4.11 -5.09
CA TYR A 361 -0.96 -4.05 -4.43
C TYR A 361 -1.37 -5.39 -3.81
N ASP A 362 -1.02 -6.53 -4.42
CA ASP A 362 -1.22 -7.86 -3.84
C ASP A 362 -0.43 -8.05 -2.55
N PHE A 363 0.81 -7.56 -2.51
CA PHE A 363 1.64 -7.54 -1.31
C PHE A 363 0.97 -6.70 -0.22
N CYS A 364 0.57 -5.46 -0.51
CA CYS A 364 -0.07 -4.56 0.46
C CYS A 364 -1.38 -5.14 1.00
N ALA A 365 -2.24 -5.68 0.13
CA ALA A 365 -3.50 -6.29 0.51
C ALA A 365 -3.30 -7.51 1.40
N THR A 366 -2.37 -8.40 1.03
CA THR A 366 -2.06 -9.57 1.84
C THR A 366 -1.48 -9.18 3.20
N LEU A 367 -0.58 -8.20 3.23
CA LEU A 367 0.03 -7.71 4.47
C LEU A 367 -1.03 -7.13 5.42
N SER A 368 -1.98 -6.35 4.90
CA SER A 368 -3.10 -5.83 5.67
C SER A 368 -3.98 -6.94 6.25
N LEU A 369 -4.28 -7.96 5.44
CA LEU A 369 -5.06 -9.11 5.86
C LEU A 369 -4.37 -9.95 6.94
N GLU A 370 -3.05 -10.13 6.84
CA GLU A 370 -2.25 -10.89 7.80
C GLU A 370 -2.05 -10.15 9.13
N LEU A 371 -2.01 -8.82 9.11
CA LEU A 371 -1.86 -7.97 10.30
C LEU A 371 -3.19 -7.52 10.90
N GLN A 372 -4.31 -7.68 10.19
CA GLN A 372 -5.61 -7.09 10.56
C GLN A 372 -5.51 -5.58 10.82
N THR A 373 -4.65 -4.90 10.06
CA THR A 373 -4.32 -3.48 10.21
C THR A 373 -4.36 -2.81 8.83
N PRO A 374 -4.85 -1.57 8.70
CA PRO A 374 -4.78 -0.83 7.45
C PRO A 374 -3.35 -0.71 6.94
N VAL A 375 -3.14 -0.99 5.65
CA VAL A 375 -1.85 -0.79 4.99
C VAL A 375 -2.01 0.32 3.95
N ALA A 376 -1.20 1.37 4.09
CA ALA A 376 -1.10 2.47 3.16
C ALA A 376 0.05 2.21 2.17
N PRO A 377 -0.23 2.07 0.87
CA PRO A 377 0.78 2.22 -0.17
C PRO A 377 1.44 3.59 -0.05
N TRP A 378 2.76 3.62 0.13
CA TRP A 378 3.51 4.85 0.43
C TRP A 378 4.49 5.20 -0.68
N GLN A 379 4.78 6.50 -0.83
CA GLN A 379 5.67 7.04 -1.86
C GLN A 379 5.29 6.61 -3.29
N ILE A 380 3.99 6.62 -3.58
CA ILE A 380 3.47 6.30 -4.91
C ILE A 380 3.58 7.55 -5.80
N PRO A 381 4.34 7.51 -6.90
CA PRO A 381 4.49 8.65 -7.78
C PRO A 381 3.17 8.96 -8.48
N ALA A 382 2.79 10.24 -8.50
CA ALA A 382 1.63 10.74 -9.25
C ALA A 382 1.93 10.99 -10.73
N SER A 383 3.16 10.71 -11.18
CA SER A 383 3.57 10.86 -12.58
C SER A 383 2.78 9.95 -13.51
N ARG A 384 2.66 10.39 -14.77
CA ARG A 384 1.86 9.70 -15.80
C ARG A 384 2.72 9.29 -16.98
N ILE A 385 2.18 8.38 -17.77
CA ILE A 385 2.80 7.92 -19.00
C ILE A 385 2.51 8.98 -20.09
N PRO A 386 3.53 9.50 -20.79
CA PRO A 386 3.29 10.36 -21.95
C PRO A 386 2.79 9.53 -23.13
N SER A 387 1.77 10.05 -23.81
CA SER A 387 1.20 9.42 -25.00
C SER A 387 2.10 9.59 -26.22
N ALA A 388 1.89 8.76 -27.24
CA ALA A 388 2.61 8.77 -28.50
C ALA A 388 2.48 10.09 -29.30
N LYS A 389 1.57 10.98 -28.90
CA LYS A 389 1.34 12.29 -29.53
C LYS A 389 2.04 13.45 -28.81
N GLU A 390 2.56 13.20 -27.62
CA GLU A 390 3.22 14.22 -26.82
C GLU A 390 4.69 14.36 -27.19
N THR A 391 5.30 15.46 -26.76
CA THR A 391 6.74 15.64 -26.88
C THR A 391 7.38 15.29 -25.55
N VAL A 392 8.35 14.38 -25.58
CA VAL A 392 9.19 14.03 -24.43
C VAL A 392 10.59 14.55 -24.71
N ALA A 393 10.97 15.67 -24.10
CA ALA A 393 12.27 16.30 -24.35
C ALA A 393 13.34 15.82 -23.36
N ASN A 394 12.97 15.60 -22.09
CA ASN A 394 13.91 15.19 -21.05
C ASN A 394 13.20 14.39 -19.95
N LEU A 395 13.56 13.11 -19.82
CA LEU A 395 12.98 12.19 -18.85
C LEU A 395 13.14 12.63 -17.40
N GLU A 396 14.29 13.23 -17.05
CA GLU A 396 14.63 13.55 -15.66
C GLU A 396 13.92 14.79 -15.17
N SER A 397 13.87 15.85 -15.99
CA SER A 397 13.23 17.12 -15.58
C SER A 397 11.72 17.13 -15.79
N GLU A 398 11.19 16.21 -16.61
CA GLU A 398 9.74 16.13 -16.89
C GLU A 398 9.00 15.13 -15.99
N HIS A 399 9.72 14.34 -15.17
CA HIS A 399 9.15 13.46 -14.14
C HIS A 399 8.07 12.52 -14.67
N TRP A 400 8.36 11.79 -15.75
CA TRP A 400 7.45 10.79 -16.30
C TRP A 400 7.48 9.48 -15.48
N GLY A 401 6.34 8.79 -15.41
CA GLY A 401 6.23 7.52 -14.70
C GLY A 401 4.94 6.79 -15.04
N SER A 402 4.63 5.70 -14.35
CA SER A 402 3.45 4.89 -14.64
C SER A 402 2.41 4.89 -13.52
N GLY A 403 2.77 5.32 -12.30
CA GLY A 403 1.90 5.29 -11.13
C GLY A 403 0.54 5.95 -11.34
N GLY A 404 0.51 7.21 -11.79
CA GLY A 404 -0.73 7.95 -12.04
C GLY A 404 -1.58 7.33 -13.16
N THR A 405 -0.97 6.92 -14.26
CA THR A 405 -1.70 6.27 -15.37
C THR A 405 -2.26 4.90 -14.95
N TYR A 406 -1.53 4.13 -14.16
CA TYR A 406 -2.00 2.83 -13.66
C TYR A 406 -3.18 3.00 -12.70
N LEU A 407 -3.10 3.96 -11.78
CA LEU A 407 -4.08 4.11 -10.69
C LEU A 407 -5.36 4.80 -11.11
N PHE A 408 -5.25 5.82 -11.96
CA PHE A 408 -6.39 6.64 -12.37
C PHE A 408 -6.92 6.27 -13.76
N GLY A 409 -6.15 5.47 -14.51
CA GLY A 409 -6.33 5.30 -15.94
C GLY A 409 -5.89 6.54 -16.72
N ASP A 410 -5.50 6.32 -17.98
CA ASP A 410 -5.28 7.41 -18.94
C ASP A 410 -5.93 7.03 -20.28
N PRO A 411 -7.02 7.70 -20.70
CA PRO A 411 -7.68 7.41 -21.97
C PRO A 411 -6.80 7.60 -23.20
N ALA A 412 -5.75 8.43 -23.13
CA ALA A 412 -4.81 8.63 -24.22
C ALA A 412 -3.91 7.40 -24.42
N ILE A 413 -3.66 6.64 -23.35
CA ILE A 413 -2.89 5.40 -23.36
C ILE A 413 -3.82 4.19 -23.59
N GLY A 414 -4.85 4.04 -22.75
CA GLY A 414 -5.75 2.89 -22.75
C GLY A 414 -5.00 1.57 -22.57
N ALA A 415 -5.47 0.51 -23.24
CA ALA A 415 -4.89 -0.83 -23.17
C ALA A 415 -3.84 -1.13 -24.27
N LYS A 416 -3.39 -0.11 -25.04
CA LYS A 416 -2.51 -0.32 -26.19
C LYS A 416 -1.12 0.25 -25.92
N VAL A 417 -0.11 -0.61 -25.86
CA VAL A 417 1.30 -0.20 -25.67
C VAL A 417 1.78 0.81 -26.72
N ASP A 418 1.27 0.73 -27.96
CA ASP A 418 1.65 1.64 -29.05
C ASP A 418 1.10 3.07 -28.88
N ASN A 419 0.19 3.28 -27.92
CA ASN A 419 -0.22 4.63 -27.54
C ASN A 419 0.78 5.32 -26.61
N ILE A 420 1.83 4.63 -26.13
CA ILE A 420 2.87 5.18 -25.27
C ILE A 420 3.98 5.80 -26.14
N HIS A 421 4.57 6.91 -25.68
CA HIS A 421 5.66 7.57 -26.37
C HIS A 421 6.88 6.66 -26.60
N LEU A 422 7.46 6.71 -27.81
CA LEU A 422 8.56 5.82 -28.20
C LEU A 422 9.81 5.96 -27.32
N THR A 423 10.13 7.18 -26.84
CA THR A 423 11.24 7.40 -25.90
C THR A 423 11.07 6.60 -24.62
N ILE A 424 9.85 6.52 -24.08
CA ILE A 424 9.55 5.74 -22.87
C ILE A 424 9.70 4.25 -23.16
N LEU A 425 9.11 3.79 -24.26
CA LEU A 425 9.16 2.37 -24.67
C LEU A 425 10.59 1.87 -24.92
N ALA A 426 11.53 2.76 -25.24
CA ALA A 426 12.93 2.45 -25.49
C ALA A 426 13.81 2.44 -24.22
N ILE A 427 13.29 2.85 -23.05
CA ILE A 427 14.02 2.83 -21.78
C ILE A 427 14.41 1.38 -21.45
N LYS A 428 15.66 1.20 -21.04
CA LYS A 428 16.20 -0.09 -20.59
C LYS A 428 16.31 -0.07 -19.08
N PRO A 429 15.41 -0.76 -18.35
CA PRO A 429 15.48 -0.81 -16.90
C PRO A 429 16.68 -1.63 -16.43
N SER A 430 16.93 -1.60 -15.12
CA SER A 430 17.98 -2.38 -14.46
C SER A 430 17.81 -3.87 -14.73
N THR A 431 18.87 -4.65 -14.50
CA THR A 431 18.84 -6.11 -14.69
C THR A 431 17.94 -6.86 -13.71
N LEU A 432 17.51 -6.23 -12.61
CA LEU A 432 16.54 -6.83 -11.69
C LEU A 432 15.11 -6.77 -12.23
N VAL A 433 14.85 -5.88 -13.19
CA VAL A 433 13.65 -5.93 -14.02
C VAL A 433 13.99 -6.84 -15.19
N THR A 434 13.35 -8.00 -15.32
CA THR A 434 13.73 -9.05 -16.29
C THR A 434 13.42 -8.70 -17.75
N HIS A 435 13.00 -7.46 -18.00
CA HIS A 435 12.57 -6.95 -19.28
C HIS A 435 13.69 -6.12 -19.92
N LYS A 436 13.98 -6.41 -21.19
CA LYS A 436 15.04 -5.74 -21.95
C LYS A 436 14.78 -4.23 -22.17
N ASP A 437 13.50 -3.86 -22.17
CA ASP A 437 13.00 -2.51 -22.38
C ASP A 437 11.59 -2.36 -21.81
N VAL A 438 11.15 -1.11 -21.61
CA VAL A 438 9.80 -0.79 -21.13
C VAL A 438 8.71 -1.34 -22.04
N ARG A 439 8.94 -1.41 -23.36
CA ARG A 439 7.98 -2.07 -24.26
C ARG A 439 7.72 -3.51 -23.85
N SER A 440 8.77 -4.30 -23.62
CA SER A 440 8.64 -5.70 -23.22
C SER A 440 8.01 -5.86 -21.83
N LEU A 441 8.23 -4.90 -20.93
CA LEU A 441 7.62 -4.83 -19.59
C LEU A 441 6.11 -4.57 -19.66
N PHE A 442 5.67 -3.66 -20.53
CA PHE A 442 4.25 -3.34 -20.71
C PHE A 442 3.48 -4.38 -21.54
N THR A 443 4.19 -5.24 -22.28
CA THR A 443 3.60 -6.36 -23.03
C THR A 443 3.69 -7.69 -22.30
N ALA A 444 4.30 -7.73 -21.12
CA ALA A 444 4.35 -8.93 -20.30
C ALA A 444 2.91 -9.36 -19.96
N ALA A 445 2.63 -10.66 -20.04
CA ALA A 445 1.36 -11.19 -19.56
C ALA A 445 1.27 -10.94 -18.04
N LEU A 446 0.07 -10.56 -17.58
CA LEU A 446 -0.28 -10.51 -16.16
C LEU A 446 -0.35 -11.92 -15.57
#